data_AF-A0A9W8WMM7-F1
#
_entry.id   AF-A0A9W8WMM7-F1
#
_cell.length_a   1.000
_cell.length_b   1.000
_cell.length_c   1.000
_cell.angle_alpha   90.00
_cell.angle_beta   90.00
_cell.angle_gamma   90.00
#
_symmetry.space_group_name_H-M   'P 1'
#
loop_
_entity.id
_entity.type
_entity.pdbx_description
1 polymer ?
#
loop_
_entity_poly.entity_id
_entity_poly.type
_entity_poly.pdbx_seq_one_letter_code
_entity_poly.pdbx_strand_id
1 'polypeptide(L)'
;MAALCFIVGGLDFLEANAATGAALVTLCAIWAFICAFSLAPIGWISLMEVPSPLFRAKSTAFASIIQSASGVLFNDTVPLILSNQNAG
;
A
#
# COMPACT_ATOMS: atom_id res chain seq x y z
N MET A 1 1.99 -9.96 6.63
CA MET A 1 1.55 -8.56 6.51
C MET A 1 1.10 -7.93 7.80
N ALA A 2 0.10 -8.48 8.50
CA ALA A 2 -0.39 -7.88 9.75
C ALA A 2 0.72 -7.63 10.79
N ALA A 3 1.63 -8.59 11.01
CA ALA A 3 2.73 -8.45 11.95
C ALA A 3 3.73 -7.32 11.58
N LEU A 4 4.05 -7.15 10.29
CA LEU A 4 4.95 -6.08 9.84
C LEU A 4 4.28 -4.71 9.97
N CYS A 5 3.01 -4.59 9.60
CA CYS A 5 2.22 -3.37 9.79
C CYS A 5 2.09 -2.99 11.27
N PHE A 6 1.98 -3.99 12.17
CA PHE A 6 1.91 -3.76 13.61
C PHE A 6 3.24 -3.23 14.18
N ILE A 7 4.37 -3.74 13.69
CA ILE A 7 5.71 -3.27 14.08
C ILE A 7 5.96 -1.86 13.55
N VAL A 8 5.60 -1.57 12.30
CA VAL A 8 5.71 -0.23 11.70
C VAL A 8 4.85 0.78 12.44
N GLY A 9 3.58 0.46 12.71
CA GLY A 9 2.67 1.32 13.47
C GLY A 9 3.08 1.49 14.94
N GLY A 10 3.70 0.47 15.56
CA GLY A 10 4.25 0.56 16.90
C GLY A 10 5.52 1.43 16.98
N LEU A 11 6.32 1.48 15.91
CA LEU A 11 7.49 2.35 15.84
C LEU A 11 7.13 3.83 15.69
N ASP A 12 5.95 4.13 15.13
CA ASP A 12 5.44 5.50 14.94
C ASP A 12 5.12 6.21 16.27
N PHE A 13 4.84 5.47 17.34
CA PHE A 13 4.61 6.01 18.69
C PHE A 13 5.92 6.29 19.47
N LEU A 14 7.09 5.94 18.93
CA LEU A 14 8.38 6.15 19.60
C LEU A 14 9.04 7.47 19.13
N GLU A 15 9.68 8.16 20.07
CA GLU A 15 10.29 9.48 19.84
C GLU A 15 11.26 9.47 18.64
N ALA A 16 11.05 10.42 17.72
CA ALA A 16 11.74 10.45 16.43
C ALA A 16 13.24 10.71 16.62
N ASN A 17 14.06 9.69 16.35
CA ASN A 17 15.51 9.73 16.34
C ASN A 17 16.01 9.33 14.93
N ALA A 18 17.19 9.78 14.53
CA ALA A 18 17.76 9.46 13.21
C ALA A 18 17.84 7.93 12.96
N ALA A 19 18.02 7.14 14.02
CA ALA A 19 17.99 5.69 13.97
C ALA A 19 16.58 5.10 13.79
N THR A 20 15.54 5.70 14.38
CA THR A 20 14.15 5.21 14.23
C THR A 20 13.59 5.55 12.85
N GLY A 21 13.96 6.70 12.27
CA GLY A 21 13.64 7.05 10.88
C GLY A 21 14.24 6.08 9.86
N ALA A 22 15.53 5.74 9.99
CA ALA A 22 16.17 4.75 9.11
C ALA A 22 15.58 3.35 9.26
N ALA A 23 15.20 2.95 10.48
CA ALA A 23 14.52 1.68 10.75
C ALA A 23 13.12 1.63 10.12
N LEU A 24 12.34 2.71 10.22
CA LEU A 24 11.03 2.82 9.57
C LEU A 24 11.13 2.72 8.05
N VAL A 25 12.08 3.44 7.43
CA VAL A 25 12.27 3.40 5.97
C VAL A 25 12.65 2.00 5.49
N THR A 26 13.55 1.31 6.21
CA THR A 26 13.97 -0.06 5.86
C THR A 26 12.83 -1.07 6.05
N LEU A 27 12.06 -0.96 7.13
CA LEU A 27 10.87 -1.79 7.36
C LEU A 27 9.79 -1.56 6.29
N CYS A 28 9.55 -0.30 5.90
CA CYS A 28 8.63 0.04 4.81
C CYS A 28 9.10 -0.50 3.46
N ALA A 29 10.41 -0.44 3.16
CA ALA A 29 10.97 -1.00 1.93
C ALA A 29 10.82 -2.53 1.86
N ILE A 30 11.07 -3.24 2.97
CA ILE A 30 10.87 -4.68 3.07
C ILE A 30 9.39 -5.04 2.90
N TRP A 31 8.50 -4.26 3.52
CA TRP A 31 7.06 -4.44 3.34
C TRP A 31 6.63 -4.22 1.88
N ALA A 32 7.09 -3.14 1.24
CA ALA A 32 6.77 -2.84 -0.16
C ALA A 32 7.27 -3.93 -1.12
N PHE A 33 8.47 -4.48 -0.86
CA PHE A 33 9.02 -5.60 -1.61
C PHE A 33 8.14 -6.85 -1.50
N ILE A 34 7.74 -7.23 -0.28
CA ILE A 34 6.88 -8.40 -0.07
C ILE A 34 5.50 -8.16 -0.72
N CYS A 35 4.95 -6.94 -0.64
CA CYS A 35 3.71 -6.57 -1.33
C CYS A 35 3.81 -6.71 -2.85
N ALA A 36 4.90 -6.24 -3.46
CA ALA A 36 5.11 -6.29 -4.90
C ALA A 36 5.27 -7.73 -5.42
N PHE A 37 5.94 -8.60 -4.67
CA PHE A 37 6.20 -9.98 -5.09
C PHE A 37 5.03 -10.94 -4.85
N SER A 38 4.18 -10.69 -3.84
CA SER A 38 3.10 -11.60 -3.47
C SER A 38 1.73 -11.05 -3.83
N LEU A 39 1.34 -9.91 -3.24
CA LEU A 39 -0.02 -9.39 -3.34
C LEU A 39 -0.36 -8.87 -4.73
N ALA A 40 0.58 -8.22 -5.41
CA ALA A 40 0.35 -7.73 -6.76
C ALA A 40 0.06 -8.88 -7.75
N PRO A 41 0.95 -9.88 -7.93
CA PRO A 41 0.67 -10.98 -8.86
C PRO A 41 -0.51 -11.85 -8.42
N ILE A 42 -0.66 -12.17 -7.13
CA ILE A 42 -1.78 -12.98 -6.63
C ILE A 42 -3.13 -12.26 -6.82
N GLY A 43 -3.18 -10.95 -6.60
CA GLY A 43 -4.38 -10.14 -6.79
C GLY A 43 -4.84 -10.12 -8.25
N TRP A 44 -3.92 -9.93 -9.20
CA TRP A 44 -4.24 -9.94 -10.62
C TRP A 44 -4.61 -11.33 -11.15
N ILE A 45 -3.96 -12.40 -10.65
CA ILE A 45 -4.26 -13.79 -11.02
C ILE A 45 -5.64 -14.19 -10.51
N SER A 46 -5.94 -13.96 -9.23
CA SER A 46 -7.25 -14.29 -8.63
C SER A 46 -8.41 -13.56 -9.31
N LEU A 47 -8.20 -12.32 -9.76
CA LEU A 47 -9.18 -11.56 -10.56
C LEU A 47 -9.50 -12.19 -11.91
N MET A 48 -8.62 -13.01 -12.47
CA MET A 48 -8.84 -13.72 -13.73
C MET A 48 -9.41 -15.12 -13.52
N GLU A 49 -9.11 -15.76 -12.39
CA GLU A 49 -9.52 -17.13 -12.10
C GLU A 49 -10.93 -17.24 -11.52
N VAL A 50 -11.36 -16.28 -10.69
CA VAL A 50 -12.65 -16.30 -10.00
C VAL A 50 -13.86 -15.96 -10.89
N PRO A 51 -13.82 -15.00 -11.83
CA PRO A 51 -14.98 -14.66 -12.66
C PRO A 51 -15.19 -15.66 -13.80
N SER A 52 -16.45 -15.90 -14.12
CA SER A 52 -16.84 -16.66 -15.31
C SER A 52 -16.37 -15.96 -16.60
N PRO A 53 -16.06 -16.69 -17.69
CA PRO A 53 -15.36 -16.17 -18.87
C PRO A 53 -15.99 -14.93 -19.51
N LEU A 54 -17.32 -14.81 -19.42
CA LEU A 54 -18.10 -13.68 -19.96
C LEU A 54 -17.99 -12.40 -19.11
N PHE A 55 -17.65 -12.51 -17.83
CA PHE A 55 -17.60 -11.38 -16.90
C PHE A 55 -16.18 -10.97 -16.50
N ARG A 56 -15.14 -11.71 -16.92
CA ARG A 56 -13.73 -11.40 -16.59
C ARG A 56 -13.34 -9.97 -16.95
N ALA A 57 -13.67 -9.53 -18.17
CA ALA A 57 -13.35 -8.17 -18.62
C ALA A 57 -13.98 -7.07 -17.73
N LYS A 58 -15.21 -7.28 -17.25
CA LYS A 58 -15.90 -6.35 -16.35
C LYS A 58 -15.28 -6.34 -14.95
N SER A 59 -14.93 -7.50 -14.40
CA SER A 59 -14.30 -7.60 -13.08
C SER A 59 -12.89 -7.00 -13.08
N THR A 60 -12.10 -7.23 -14.13
CA THR A 60 -10.76 -6.62 -14.28
C THR A 60 -10.85 -5.11 -14.43
N ALA A 61 -11.81 -4.60 -15.21
CA ALA A 61 -12.02 -3.15 -15.35
C ALA A 61 -12.44 -2.50 -14.02
N PHE A 62 -13.29 -3.15 -13.24
CA PHE A 62 -13.69 -2.63 -11.93
C PHE A 62 -12.50 -2.62 -10.94
N ALA A 63 -11.70 -3.68 -10.94
CA ALA A 63 -10.51 -3.75 -10.10
C ALA A 63 -9.45 -2.69 -10.47
N SER A 64 -9.24 -2.42 -11.76
CA SER A 64 -8.29 -1.38 -12.19
C SER A 64 -8.77 0.02 -11.83
N ILE A 65 -10.08 0.28 -11.85
CA ILE A 65 -10.67 1.54 -11.39
C ILE A 65 -10.39 1.74 -9.89
N ILE A 66 -10.66 0.73 -9.06
CA ILE A 66 -10.41 0.81 -7.61
C ILE A 66 -8.93 0.99 -7.31
N GLN A 67 -8.06 0.26 -8.00
CA GLN A 67 -6.62 0.39 -7.81
C GLN A 67 -6.12 1.79 -8.22
N SER A 68 -6.63 2.35 -9.32
CA SER A 68 -6.28 3.69 -9.78
C SER A 68 -6.77 4.76 -8.80
N ALA A 69 -8.01 4.66 -8.33
CA ALA A 69 -8.57 5.57 -7.34
C ALA A 69 -7.80 5.53 -6.01
N SER A 70 -7.41 4.33 -5.57
CA SER A 70 -6.56 4.15 -4.39
C SER A 70 -5.18 4.79 -4.60
N GLY A 71 -4.60 4.62 -5.80
CA GLY A 71 -3.32 5.24 -6.15
C GLY A 71 -3.35 6.77 -6.06
N VAL A 72 -4.42 7.41 -6.57
CA VAL A 72 -4.62 8.87 -6.45
C VAL A 72 -4.71 9.30 -4.99
N LEU A 73 -5.55 8.64 -4.19
CA LEU A 73 -5.70 8.95 -2.76
C LEU A 73 -4.37 8.88 -2.01
N PHE A 74 -3.55 7.85 -2.24
CA PHE A 74 -2.24 7.74 -1.59
C PHE A 74 -1.26 8.81 -2.09
N ASN A 75 -1.26 9.14 -3.38
CA ASN A 75 -0.35 10.14 -3.93
C ASN A 75 -0.67 11.56 -3.45
N ASP A 76 -1.95 11.86 -3.21
CA ASP A 76 -2.37 13.17 -2.71
C ASP A 76 -2.31 13.27 -1.18
N THR A 77 -2.68 12.20 -0.46
CA THR A 77 -2.80 12.26 1.02
C THR A 77 -1.44 12.09 1.71
N VAL A 78 -0.53 11.27 1.19
CA VAL A 78 0.78 11.01 1.82
C VAL A 78 1.65 12.28 1.91
N PRO A 79 1.77 13.12 0.87
CA PRO A 79 2.49 14.39 0.98
C PRO A 79 1.85 15.36 1.97
N LEU A 80 0.51 15.36 2.06
CA LEU A 80 -0.25 16.18 3.00
C LEU A 80 0.02 15.80 4.46
N ILE A 81 0.18 14.50 4.74
CA ILE A 81 0.51 13.98 6.09
C ILE A 81 1.98 14.22 6.44
N LEU A 82 2.89 14.17 5.46
CA LEU A 82 4.33 14.37 5.67
C LEU A 82 4.75 15.84 5.69
N SER A 83 3.90 16.75 5.22
CA SER A 83 4.11 18.19 5.30
C SER A 83 3.92 18.67 6.74
N ASN A 84 4.96 19.26 7.34
CA ASN A 84 4.84 20.01 8.61
C ASN A 84 4.06 21.33 8.46
N GLN A 85 3.52 21.61 7.27
CA GLN A 85 2.60 22.71 7.05
C GLN A 85 1.19 22.15 6.97
N ASN A 86 0.45 22.33 8.06
CA ASN A 86 -1.01 22.41 8.08
C ASN A 86 -1.46 23.59 7.20
N ALA A 87 -1.24 23.48 5.89
CA ALA A 87 -1.64 24.46 4.89
C ALA A 87 -2.83 23.90 4.12
N GLY A 88 -4.00 24.07 4.73
CA GLY A 88 -5.16 24.50 3.95
C GLY A 88 -4.99 25.95 3.51
#